data_AF-C0B5D6-F1
#
_entry.id   AF-C0B5D6-F1
#
_cell.length_a   1.000
_cell.length_b   1.000
_cell.length_c   1.000
_cell.angle_alpha   90.00
_cell.angle_beta   90.00
_cell.angle_gamma   90.00
#
_symmetry.space_group_name_H-M   'P 1'
#
loop_
_entity.id
_entity.type
_entity.pdbx_description
1 polymer ?
#
loop_
_entity_poly.entity_id
_entity_poly.type
_entity_poly.pdbx_seq_one_letter_code
_entity_poly.pdbx_strand_id
1 'polypeptide(L)' 'MIRRISQNQVEKVVVLYKDRLLRFGFELIEYIASLYNCEIEIIDNTEKSEQQELVEDLVQ' A
#
# COMPACT_ATOMS: atom_id res chain seq x y z
N MET A 1 -9.70 -4.42 -8.36
CA MET A 1 -9.53 -3.93 -6.98
C MET A 1 -10.11 -2.53 -6.83
N ILE A 2 -9.53 -1.51 -7.45
CA ILE A 2 -9.97 -0.10 -7.36
C ILE A 2 -11.47 0.08 -7.63
N ARG A 3 -12.02 -0.60 -8.64
CA ARG A 3 -13.45 -0.52 -8.98
C ARG A 3 -14.39 -1.00 -7.86
N ARG A 4 -13.96 -1.97 -7.04
CA ARG A 4 -14.73 -2.46 -5.88
C ARG A 4 -14.62 -1.51 -4.69
N ILE A 5 -13.46 -0.86 -4.51
CA ILE A 5 -13.24 0.21 -3.54
C ILE A 5 -14.15 1.40 -3.88
N SER A 6 -14.18 1.84 -5.15
CA SER A 6 -15.04 2.94 -5.59
C SER A 6 -16.54 2.65 -5.51
N GLN A 7 -16.93 1.40 -5.35
CA GLN A 7 -18.32 0.97 -5.17
C GLN A 7 -18.67 0.77 -3.68
N ASN A 8 -17.79 1.11 -2.74
CA ASN A 8 -17.93 0.83 -1.31
C ASN A 8 -18.23 -0.65 -1.00
N GLN A 9 -17.76 -1.57 -1.85
CA GLN A 9 -17.94 -3.01 -1.67
C GLN A 9 -16.75 -3.68 -0.96
N VAL A 10 -15.82 -2.87 -0.46
CA VAL A 10 -14.60 -3.31 0.21
C VAL A 10 -14.37 -2.37 1.38
N GLU A 11 -14.41 -2.95 2.59
CA GLU A 11 -14.15 -2.23 3.84
C GLU A 11 -12.67 -2.28 4.22
N LYS A 12 -12.00 -3.41 3.91
CA LYS A 12 -10.60 -3.63 4.20
C LYS A 12 -9.90 -4.38 3.06
N VAL A 13 -8.70 -3.92 2.74
CA VAL A 13 -7.74 -4.54 1.81
C VAL A 13 -6.56 -5.03 2.64
N VAL A 14 -6.18 -6.29 2.46
CA VAL A 14 -5.00 -6.87 3.10
C VAL A 14 -3.94 -7.14 2.04
N VAL A 15 -2.74 -6.59 2.23
CA VAL A 15 -1.58 -6.75 1.34
C VAL A 15 -0.51 -7.54 2.09
N LEU A 16 -0.05 -8.67 1.54
CA LEU A 16 0.95 -9.52 2.22
C LEU A 16 2.39 -8.98 2.19
N TYR A 17 2.72 -8.14 1.22
CA TYR A 17 4.06 -7.55 1.11
C TYR A 17 3.97 -6.28 0.28
N LYS A 18 4.69 -5.23 0.71
CA LYS A 18 4.79 -3.99 -0.06
C LYS A 18 5.69 -4.26 -1.27
N ASP A 19 5.10 -4.56 -2.42
CA ASP A 19 5.88 -4.88 -3.62
C ASP A 19 6.67 -3.63 -4.08
N ARG A 20 7.95 -3.79 -4.48
CA ARG A 20 8.84 -2.66 -4.82
C ARG A 20 8.36 -1.85 -6.03
N LEU A 21 7.48 -2.42 -6.85
CA LEU A 21 6.84 -1.74 -8.00
C LEU A 21 5.74 -0.76 -7.58
N LEU A 22 5.29 -0.81 -6.33
CA LEU A 22 4.23 0.03 -5.80
C LEU A 22 4.75 1.27 -5.05
N ARG A 23 6.07 1.54 -4.93
CA ARG A 23 6.56 2.71 -4.17
C ARG A 23 5.89 4.04 -4.55
N PHE A 24 5.72 4.30 -5.85
CA PHE A 24 5.02 5.49 -6.34
C PHE A 24 3.52 5.28 -6.55
N GLY A 25 3.08 4.04 -6.78
CA GLY A 25 1.67 3.71 -7.04
C GLY A 25 0.83 3.51 -5.78
N PHE A 26 1.47 3.21 -4.65
CA PHE A 26 0.82 2.87 -3.39
C PHE A 26 0.18 4.10 -2.75
N GLU A 27 0.86 5.26 -2.78
CA GLU A 27 0.27 6.52 -2.28
C GLU A 27 -1.05 6.84 -3.00
N LEU A 28 -1.13 6.59 -4.31
CA LEU A 28 -2.37 6.79 -5.06
C LEU A 28 -3.46 5.83 -4.61
N ILE A 29 -3.11 4.57 -4.32
CA ILE A 29 -4.05 3.56 -3.85
C ILE A 29 -4.51 3.88 -2.41
N GLU A 30 -3.62 4.32 -1.53
CA GLU A 30 -3.96 4.81 -0.19
C GLU A 30 -4.88 6.02 -0.27
N TYR A 31 -4.57 6.98 -1.14
CA TYR A 31 -5.41 8.15 -1.34
C TYR A 31 -6.81 7.74 -1.79
N ILE A 32 -6.92 6.88 -2.80
CA ILE A 32 -8.22 6.38 -3.25
C ILE A 32 -8.93 5.62 -2.13
N ALA A 33 -8.24 4.74 -1.39
CA ALA A 33 -8.84 3.99 -0.30
C ALA A 33 -9.37 4.92 0.81
N SER A 34 -8.65 5.99 1.13
CA SER A 34 -9.07 7.00 2.10
C SER A 34 -10.36 7.73 1.69
N LEU A 35 -10.58 7.96 0.39
CA LEU A 35 -11.78 8.59 -0.14
C LEU A 35 -13.03 7.70 -0.04
N TYR A 36 -12.85 6.38 0.01
CA TYR A 36 -13.93 5.40 0.06
C TYR A 36 -13.97 4.64 1.39
N ASN A 37 -13.40 5.22 2.46
CA ASN A 37 -13.41 4.62 3.80
C ASN A 37 -12.87 3.17 3.84
N CYS A 38 -11.97 2.83 2.92
CA CYS A 38 -11.37 1.51 2.82
C CYS A 38 -10.04 1.51 3.57
N GLU A 39 -9.88 0.59 4.51
CA GLU A 39 -8.63 0.42 5.25
C GLU A 39 -7.67 -0.46 4.45
N ILE A 40 -6.40 -0.09 4.38
CA ILE A 40 -5.35 -0.93 3.79
C ILE A 40 -4.44 -1.40 4.92
N GLU A 41 -4.37 -2.71 5.11
CA GLU A 41 -3.56 -3.36 6.12
C GLU A 41 -2.45 -4.16 5.43
N ILE A 42 -1.20 -3.84 5.74
CA ILE A 42 -0.05 -4.55 5.19
C ILE A 42 0.42 -5.56 6.24
N ILE A 43 0.26 -6.84 5.95
CA ILE A 43 0.78 -7.94 6.77
C ILE A 43 2.18 -8.29 6.24
N ASP A 44 3.11 -7.34 6.35
CA ASP A 44 4.50 -7.61 6.02
C ASP A 44 5.13 -8.40 7.16
N ASN A 45 5.41 -9.67 6.91
CA ASN A 45 6.07 -10.55 7.88
C ASN A 45 7.59 -10.53 7.73
N THR A 46 8.11 -9.66 6.87
CA THR A 46 9.54 -9.40 6.67
C THR A 46 9.86 -8.07 7.34
N GLU A 47 10.52 -8.09 8.50
CA GLU A 47 11.08 -6.89 9.15
C GLU A 47 12.15 -6.25 8.25
N LYS A 48 11.74 -5.57 7.19
CA LYS A 48 12.59 -4.58 6.53
C LYS A 48 12.17 -3.24 7.06
N SER A 49 12.97 -2.73 8.00
CA SER A 49 12.84 -1.37 8.51
C SER A 49 12.67 -0.41 7.34
N GLU A 50 11.65 0.45 7.40
CA GLU A 50 11.39 1.50 6.41
C GLU A 50 12.67 2.33 6.11
N GLN A 51 13.57 2.43 7.08
CA GLN A 51 14.86 3.09 6.91
C GLN A 51 15.78 2.37 5.92
N GLN A 52 15.74 1.04 5.84
CA GLN A 52 16.55 0.26 4.89
C GLN A 52 16.07 0.47 3.45
N GLU A 53 14.75 0.58 3.23
CA GLU A 53 14.18 0.85 1.92
C GLU A 53 14.52 2.25 1.41
N LEU A 54 14.46 3.26 2.30
CA LEU A 54 14.82 4.65 1.98
C LEU A 54 16.32 4.79 1.64
N VAL A 55 17.19 4.05 2.32
CA VAL A 55 18.64 4.05 2.04
C VAL A 55 18.93 3.37 0.70
N GLU A 56 18.24 2.28 0.36
CA GLU A 56 18.36 1.67 -0.98
C GLU A 56 17.86 2.60 -2.10
N ASP A 57 16.84 3.43 -1.85
CA ASP A 57 16.34 4.41 -2.84
C ASP A 57 17.30 5.59 -3.05
N LEU A 58 18.04 6.01 -2.02
CA LEU A 58 18.97 7.14 -2.11
C LEU A 58 20.28 6.80 -2.84
N VAL A 59 20.61 5.51 -2.93
CA VAL A 59 21.90 5.02 -3.47
C VAL A 59 21.80 4.62 -4.97
N GLN A 60 20.66 4.86 -5.62
CA GLN A 60 20.50 4.73 -7.09
C GLN A 60 21.41 5.69 -7.88
#